data_AF-A0A9E4LXM4-F1
#
_entry.id   AF-A0A9E4LXM4-F1
#
_cell.length_a   1.000
_cell.length_b   1.000
_cell.length_c   1.000
_cell.angle_alpha   90.00
_cell.angle_beta   90.00
_cell.angle_gamma   90.00
#
_symmetry.space_group_name_H-M   'P 1'
#
loop_
_entity.id
_entity.type
_entity.pdbx_description
1 polymer ?
#
loop_
_entity_poly.entity_id
_entity_poly.type
_entity_poly.pdbx_seq_one_letter_code
_entity_poly.pdbx_strand_id
1 'polypeptide(L)'
;MGNFDHFAKVAPECCNAPNKTLPSSYTRNADGSITGPSGGRAWDTNLTDSAGNAVYRRESGGGYYVVDGNGRQVTVSSPYTTDVPPVHHVCTNKNCVSTANGGPWTPRFQEVFDNAGLNINSEINKIAVPGHRGPHPAAYHQYVYRELQSATRGVQPGTSQYTARVSSTLDRIKTEAITPGNQVHSWLTGN
;
A
#
# COMPACT_ATOMS: atom_id res chain seq x y z
N MET A 1 -28.94 -23.60 33.42
CA MET A 1 -28.86 -23.65 31.93
C MET A 1 -28.96 -22.21 31.44
N GLY A 2 -27.95 -21.70 30.74
CA GLY A 2 -27.91 -20.32 30.26
C GLY A 2 -26.48 -19.81 30.17
N ASN A 3 -25.77 -20.27 29.15
CA ASN A 3 -24.44 -19.83 28.72
C ASN A 3 -24.59 -18.55 27.88
N PHE A 4 -23.85 -17.47 28.12
CA PHE A 4 -23.55 -16.48 27.08
C PHE A 4 -22.21 -15.77 27.32
N ASP A 5 -21.27 -16.28 26.53
CA ASP A 5 -19.99 -15.79 26.04
C ASP A 5 -19.74 -14.27 25.95
N HIS A 6 -18.53 -13.91 26.39
CA HIS A 6 -17.52 -13.13 25.67
C HIS A 6 -17.98 -11.90 24.85
N PHE A 7 -17.82 -10.71 25.43
CA PHE A 7 -17.72 -9.46 24.68
C PHE A 7 -16.41 -9.42 23.87
N ALA A 8 -16.47 -9.79 22.59
CA ALA A 8 -15.44 -9.45 21.62
C ALA A 8 -15.56 -7.96 21.26
N LYS A 9 -14.47 -7.22 21.44
CA LYS A 9 -14.32 -5.83 21.04
C LYS A 9 -14.48 -5.71 19.53
N VAL A 10 -15.52 -5.02 19.09
CA VAL A 10 -15.73 -4.65 17.69
C VAL A 10 -14.70 -3.57 17.33
N ALA A 11 -13.86 -3.84 16.32
CA ALA A 11 -12.96 -2.85 15.73
C ALA A 11 -13.74 -1.95 14.74
N PRO A 12 -13.41 -0.65 14.61
CA PRO A 12 -14.19 0.28 13.82
C PRO A 12 -14.08 0.01 12.32
N GLU A 13 -15.23 0.15 11.67
CA GLU A 13 -15.50 0.00 10.24
C GLU A 13 -14.81 1.09 9.41
N CYS A 14 -13.60 0.84 8.93
CA CYS A 14 -12.92 1.71 7.93
C CYS A 14 -12.37 0.94 6.72
N CYS A 15 -12.64 -0.36 6.60
CA CYS A 15 -12.03 -1.24 5.61
C CYS A 15 -13.10 -1.96 4.78
N ASN A 16 -13.87 -1.24 3.97
CA ASN A 16 -14.72 -1.87 2.98
C ASN A 16 -14.65 -1.10 1.65
N ALA A 17 -13.49 -1.19 0.99
CA ALA A 17 -13.52 -1.28 -0.46
C ALA A 17 -14.24 -2.60 -0.81
N PRO A 18 -15.03 -2.70 -1.89
CA PRO A 18 -15.73 -3.93 -2.23
C PRO A 18 -14.72 -5.05 -2.52
N ASN A 19 -14.35 -5.77 -1.48
CA ASN A 19 -13.50 -6.95 -1.53
C ASN A 19 -14.39 -8.06 -2.07
N LYS A 20 -14.54 -8.11 -3.40
CA LYS A 20 -14.94 -9.35 -4.04
C LYS A 20 -13.84 -10.34 -3.69
N THR A 21 -14.14 -11.20 -2.72
CA THR A 21 -13.19 -12.10 -2.09
C THR A 21 -12.42 -12.82 -3.18
N LEU A 22 -11.09 -12.73 -3.13
CA LEU A 22 -10.24 -13.50 -4.04
C LEU A 22 -10.70 -14.97 -4.00
N PRO A 23 -10.86 -15.63 -5.16
CA PRO A 23 -11.23 -17.04 -5.17
C PRO A 23 -10.25 -17.85 -4.33
N SER A 24 -10.71 -18.94 -3.73
CA SER A 24 -9.91 -19.80 -2.84
C SER A 24 -8.63 -20.35 -3.45
N SER A 25 -8.50 -20.30 -4.78
CA SER A 25 -7.31 -20.69 -5.54
C SER A 25 -6.19 -19.63 -5.53
N TYR A 26 -6.39 -18.50 -4.84
CA TYR A 26 -5.40 -17.44 -4.64
C TYR A 26 -5.03 -17.32 -3.16
N THR A 27 -3.74 -17.16 -2.88
CA THR A 27 -3.22 -16.98 -1.52
C THR A 27 -2.71 -15.56 -1.36
N ARG A 28 -3.25 -14.80 -0.38
CA ARG A 28 -2.61 -13.56 0.09
C ARG A 28 -1.43 -13.92 0.99
N ASN A 29 -0.24 -13.50 0.60
CA ASN A 29 1.00 -13.75 1.34
C ASN A 29 1.21 -12.67 2.41
N ALA A 30 2.03 -12.97 3.41
CA ALA A 30 2.33 -12.05 4.51
C ALA A 30 3.05 -10.76 4.07
N ASP A 31 3.73 -10.80 2.92
CA ASP A 31 4.43 -9.65 2.32
C ASP A 31 3.50 -8.72 1.52
N GLY A 32 2.19 -9.01 1.50
CA GLY A 32 1.18 -8.24 0.76
C GLY A 32 1.06 -8.62 -0.72
N SER A 33 1.89 -9.54 -1.22
CA SER A 33 1.72 -10.12 -2.55
C SER A 33 0.59 -11.16 -2.55
N ILE A 34 0.13 -11.52 -3.75
CA ILE A 34 -0.84 -12.58 -3.98
C ILE A 34 -0.18 -13.63 -4.87
N THR A 35 -0.30 -14.90 -4.49
CA THR A 35 0.09 -16.05 -5.31
C THR A 35 -1.14 -16.62 -5.97
N GLY A 36 -1.15 -16.70 -7.30
CA GLY A 36 -2.21 -17.32 -8.07
C GLY A 36 -2.08 -18.85 -8.19
N PRO A 37 -3.06 -19.52 -8.82
CA PRO A 37 -3.14 -20.99 -8.90
C PRO A 37 -1.93 -21.65 -9.59
N SER A 38 -1.30 -20.93 -10.51
CA SER A 38 -0.10 -21.39 -11.25
C SER A 38 1.21 -20.98 -10.59
N GLY A 39 1.19 -20.51 -9.33
CA GLY A 39 2.37 -20.07 -8.58
C GLY A 39 2.89 -18.67 -8.93
N GLY A 40 2.27 -17.98 -9.88
CA GLY A 40 2.64 -16.61 -10.25
C GLY A 40 2.31 -15.61 -9.16
N ARG A 41 3.25 -14.70 -8.88
CA ARG A 41 3.11 -13.63 -7.89
C ARG A 41 2.57 -12.34 -8.51
N ALA A 42 1.74 -11.64 -7.76
CA ALA A 42 1.15 -10.37 -8.14
C ALA A 42 0.98 -9.45 -6.94
N TRP A 43 0.78 -8.17 -7.22
CA TRP A 43 0.57 -7.13 -6.22
C TRP A 43 -0.79 -6.48 -6.45
N ASP A 44 -1.55 -6.28 -5.37
CA ASP A 44 -2.79 -5.51 -5.40
C ASP A 44 -2.47 -4.05 -5.75
N THR A 45 -3.14 -3.50 -6.75
CA THR A 45 -2.94 -2.08 -7.13
C THR A 45 -3.84 -1.14 -6.35
N ASN A 46 -4.80 -1.68 -5.57
CA ASN A 46 -5.90 -0.94 -4.95
C ASN A 46 -6.79 -0.18 -5.94
N LEU A 47 -6.66 -0.45 -7.25
CA LEU A 47 -7.53 0.08 -8.29
C LEU A 47 -8.55 -0.96 -8.72
N THR A 48 -9.67 -0.49 -9.27
CA THR A 48 -10.70 -1.36 -9.84
C THR A 48 -10.90 -1.05 -11.33
N ASP A 49 -11.34 -2.04 -12.09
CA ASP A 49 -11.82 -1.83 -13.46
C ASP A 49 -13.22 -1.18 -13.46
N SER A 50 -13.74 -0.87 -14.65
CA SER A 50 -15.08 -0.31 -14.82
C SER A 50 -16.22 -1.20 -14.31
N ALA A 51 -15.94 -2.48 -14.06
CA ALA A 51 -16.87 -3.45 -13.49
C ALA A 51 -16.68 -3.63 -11.97
N GLY A 52 -15.80 -2.83 -11.33
CA GLY A 52 -15.54 -2.88 -9.90
C GLY A 52 -14.63 -4.02 -9.45
N ASN A 53 -13.96 -4.73 -10.36
CA ASN A 53 -13.03 -5.81 -10.01
C ASN A 53 -11.66 -5.24 -9.68
N ALA A 54 -11.05 -5.70 -8.58
CA ALA A 54 -9.69 -5.32 -8.21
C ALA A 54 -8.67 -5.68 -9.30
N VAL A 55 -7.80 -4.73 -9.61
CA VAL A 55 -6.74 -4.87 -10.61
C VAL A 55 -5.43 -5.25 -9.91
N TYR A 56 -4.78 -6.27 -10.42
CA TYR A 56 -3.52 -6.81 -9.92
C TYR A 56 -2.40 -6.58 -10.93
N ARG A 57 -1.21 -6.27 -10.43
CA ARG A 57 0.01 -6.16 -11.24
C ARG A 57 0.85 -7.42 -11.10
N ARG A 58 1.17 -8.07 -12.22
CA ARG A 58 2.07 -9.23 -12.26
C ARG A 58 3.46 -8.82 -11.83
N GLU A 59 4.08 -9.61 -10.95
CA GLU A 59 5.48 -9.44 -10.61
C GLU A 59 6.37 -9.73 -11.83
N SER A 60 6.09 -10.83 -12.53
CA SER A 60 6.77 -11.19 -13.78
C SER A 60 6.12 -10.53 -14.99
N GLY A 61 6.86 -9.70 -15.72
CA GLY A 61 6.43 -9.10 -17.00
C GLY A 61 5.59 -7.83 -16.91
N GLY A 62 5.27 -7.33 -15.71
CA GLY A 62 4.70 -5.99 -15.49
C GLY A 62 3.28 -5.74 -16.03
N GLY A 63 2.61 -6.76 -16.56
CA GLY A 63 1.23 -6.66 -17.04
C GLY A 63 0.20 -6.62 -15.91
N TYR A 64 -1.02 -6.18 -16.24
CA TYR A 64 -2.13 -6.06 -15.31
C TYR A 64 -3.22 -7.09 -15.60
N TYR A 65 -3.93 -7.53 -14.57
CA TYR A 65 -5.05 -8.45 -14.71
C TYR A 65 -6.09 -8.25 -13.63
N VAL A 66 -7.33 -8.62 -13.92
CA VAL A 66 -8.40 -8.80 -12.93
C VAL A 66 -8.68 -10.29 -12.76
N VAL A 67 -9.23 -10.67 -11.61
CA VAL A 67 -9.69 -12.04 -11.35
C VAL A 67 -11.20 -12.07 -11.48
N ASP A 68 -11.72 -12.85 -12.43
CA ASP A 68 -13.16 -12.99 -12.60
C ASP A 68 -13.80 -13.91 -11.54
N GLY A 69 -15.13 -14.04 -11.56
CA GLY A 69 -15.87 -14.87 -10.60
C GLY A 69 -15.53 -16.37 -10.66
N ASN A 70 -14.88 -16.83 -11.73
CA ASN A 70 -14.45 -18.22 -11.90
C ASN A 70 -12.96 -18.40 -11.56
N GLY A 71 -12.28 -17.36 -11.06
CA GLY A 71 -10.87 -17.38 -10.71
C GLY A 71 -9.91 -17.29 -11.89
N ARG A 72 -10.41 -16.99 -13.09
CA ARG A 72 -9.57 -16.80 -14.28
C ARG A 72 -8.96 -15.41 -14.27
N GLN A 73 -7.67 -15.35 -14.60
CA GLN A 73 -6.98 -14.07 -14.82
C GLN A 73 -7.35 -13.54 -16.19
N VAL A 74 -7.99 -12.38 -16.22
CA VAL A 74 -8.26 -11.64 -17.46
C VAL A 74 -7.26 -10.51 -17.53
N THR A 75 -6.37 -10.57 -18.54
CA THR A 75 -5.42 -9.48 -18.78
C THR A 75 -6.20 -8.21 -19.12
N VAL A 76 -5.87 -7.14 -18.41
CA VAL A 76 -6.42 -5.82 -18.68
C VAL A 76 -5.30 -4.91 -19.13
N SER A 77 -5.65 -3.88 -19.88
CA SER A 77 -4.76 -2.76 -20.09
C SER A 77 -4.30 -2.22 -18.74
N SER A 78 -3.13 -1.58 -18.72
CA SER A 78 -2.71 -0.81 -17.56
C SER A 78 -3.89 0.04 -17.08
N PRO A 79 -4.34 -0.11 -15.81
CA PRO A 79 -5.35 0.78 -15.25
C PRO A 79 -4.83 2.22 -15.19
N TYR A 80 -3.52 2.36 -15.38
CA TYR A 80 -2.84 3.60 -15.65
C TYR A 80 -2.86 3.88 -17.17
N THR A 81 -3.84 4.66 -17.65
CA THR A 81 -3.94 5.28 -19.00
C THR A 81 -3.14 6.58 -19.10
N THR A 82 -2.52 6.97 -20.23
CA THR A 82 -1.61 8.15 -20.41
C THR A 82 -1.96 9.49 -19.72
N ASP A 83 -3.21 9.69 -19.28
CA ASP A 83 -3.60 10.57 -18.16
C ASP A 83 -3.18 10.02 -16.77
N VAL A 84 -2.07 9.23 -16.71
CA VAL A 84 -1.69 8.43 -15.55
C VAL A 84 -1.14 9.40 -14.53
N PRO A 85 -1.70 9.44 -13.33
CA PRO A 85 -1.06 10.16 -12.28
C PRO A 85 0.30 9.53 -11.96
N PRO A 86 1.40 10.29 -11.96
CA PRO A 86 2.73 9.77 -11.65
C PRO A 86 2.70 8.84 -10.43
N VAL A 87 3.32 7.67 -10.58
CA VAL A 87 3.44 6.73 -9.46
C VAL A 87 4.35 7.35 -8.41
N HIS A 88 3.79 7.56 -7.23
CA HIS A 88 4.44 8.14 -6.08
C HIS A 88 5.00 7.06 -5.16
N HIS A 89 6.20 7.28 -4.63
CA HIS A 89 6.74 6.50 -3.53
C HIS A 89 6.32 7.13 -2.21
N VAL A 90 5.48 6.44 -1.43
CA VAL A 90 4.99 6.94 -0.13
C VAL A 90 6.18 7.31 0.77
N CYS A 91 7.12 6.40 0.90
CA CYS A 91 8.44 6.59 1.49
C CYS A 91 9.47 6.80 0.37
N THR A 92 10.07 7.98 0.27
CA THR A 92 11.04 8.26 -0.79
C THR A 92 12.27 7.35 -0.70
N ASN A 93 12.73 6.86 -1.85
CA ASN A 93 13.98 6.12 -2.00
C ASN A 93 15.10 6.96 -2.64
N LYS A 94 14.88 8.24 -2.94
CA LYS A 94 15.83 9.10 -3.68
C LYS A 94 16.49 10.20 -2.85
N ASN A 95 16.07 10.43 -1.61
CA ASN A 95 16.63 11.45 -0.73
C ASN A 95 17.66 10.84 0.24
N CYS A 96 18.82 10.45 -0.30
CA CYS A 96 19.87 9.78 0.48
C CYS A 96 20.85 10.75 1.18
N VAL A 97 20.98 12.00 0.67
CA VAL A 97 22.04 12.93 1.10
C VAL A 97 21.49 14.26 1.60
N SER A 98 20.52 14.84 0.90
CA SER A 98 20.09 16.22 1.15
C SER A 98 19.24 16.37 2.42
N THR A 99 19.60 17.35 3.26
CA THR A 99 18.87 17.75 4.47
C THR A 99 17.90 18.91 4.23
N ALA A 100 17.89 19.52 3.03
CA ALA A 100 17.18 20.76 2.73
C ALA A 100 15.66 20.73 3.03
N ASN A 101 15.05 19.54 3.00
CA ASN A 101 13.63 19.33 3.33
C ASN A 101 13.47 18.40 4.55
N GLY A 102 14.32 18.53 5.57
CA GLY A 102 14.27 17.75 6.82
C GLY A 102 14.83 16.32 6.73
N GLY A 103 15.43 15.97 5.58
CA GLY A 103 16.08 14.69 5.32
C GLY A 103 17.45 14.54 6.01
N PRO A 104 18.28 13.55 5.60
CA PRO A 104 18.00 12.58 4.55
C PRO A 104 16.87 11.62 4.94
N TRP A 105 15.91 11.42 4.04
CA TRP A 105 14.71 10.62 4.29
C TRP A 105 14.86 9.17 3.90
N THR A 106 15.57 8.87 2.81
CA THR A 106 15.75 7.48 2.34
C THR A 106 16.35 6.58 3.42
N PRO A 107 17.44 6.96 4.13
CA PRO A 107 18.04 6.06 5.13
C PRO A 107 17.07 5.74 6.29
N ARG A 108 16.27 6.74 6.71
CA ARG A 108 15.27 6.57 7.78
C ARG A 108 14.14 5.64 7.36
N PHE A 109 13.66 5.76 6.12
CA PHE A 109 12.65 4.85 5.59
C PHE A 109 13.21 3.46 5.33
N GLN A 110 14.43 3.36 4.80
CA GLN A 110 15.10 2.09 4.53
C GLN A 110 15.21 1.25 5.80
N GLU A 111 15.61 1.84 6.93
CA GLU A 111 15.65 1.15 8.22
C GLU A 111 14.30 0.55 8.63
N VAL A 112 13.19 1.29 8.42
CA VAL A 112 11.85 0.77 8.72
C VAL A 112 11.48 -0.41 7.81
N PHE A 113 11.83 -0.34 6.52
CA PHE A 113 11.57 -1.42 5.57
C PHE A 113 12.43 -2.65 5.85
N ASP A 114 13.71 -2.47 6.17
CA ASP A 114 14.63 -3.56 6.54
C ASP A 114 14.14 -4.27 7.80
N ASN A 115 13.74 -3.51 8.82
CA ASN A 115 13.14 -4.03 10.05
C ASN A 115 11.80 -4.73 9.83
N ALA A 116 11.11 -4.44 8.73
CA ALA A 116 9.87 -5.10 8.34
C ALA A 116 10.10 -6.31 7.41
N GLY A 117 11.34 -6.56 6.95
CA GLY A 117 11.62 -7.55 5.91
C GLY A 117 10.98 -7.18 4.56
N LEU A 118 10.77 -5.89 4.29
CA LEU A 118 10.14 -5.36 3.08
C LEU A 118 11.18 -4.67 2.19
N ASN A 119 10.88 -4.58 0.89
CA ASN A 119 11.71 -3.84 -0.07
C ASN A 119 11.12 -2.44 -0.34
N ILE A 120 11.88 -1.38 -0.08
CA ILE A 120 11.45 0.01 -0.29
C ILE A 120 11.06 0.32 -1.75
N ASN A 121 11.54 -0.49 -2.71
CA ASN A 121 11.26 -0.34 -4.13
C ASN A 121 10.03 -1.14 -4.59
N SER A 122 9.41 -1.94 -3.71
CA SER A 122 8.25 -2.77 -4.08
C SER A 122 6.96 -1.95 -4.18
N GLU A 123 5.91 -2.58 -4.69
CA GLU A 123 4.60 -1.95 -4.87
C GLU A 123 3.92 -1.58 -3.55
N ILE A 124 4.32 -2.19 -2.43
CA ILE A 124 3.82 -1.81 -1.10
C ILE A 124 4.14 -0.35 -0.76
N ASN A 125 5.16 0.23 -1.37
CA ASN A 125 5.56 1.61 -1.19
C ASN A 125 5.06 2.55 -2.31
N LYS A 126 4.27 2.07 -3.27
CA LYS A 126 3.86 2.83 -4.46
C LYS A 126 2.36 3.01 -4.55
N ILE A 127 1.95 4.16 -5.08
CA ILE A 127 0.56 4.49 -5.37
C ILE A 127 0.50 5.54 -6.49
N ALA A 128 -0.47 5.42 -7.41
CA ALA A 128 -0.74 6.48 -8.39
C ALA A 128 -1.59 7.58 -7.73
N VAL A 129 -1.14 8.83 -7.81
CA VAL A 129 -1.83 9.96 -7.15
C VAL A 129 -2.26 10.99 -8.20
N PRO A 130 -3.56 11.05 -8.58
CA PRO A 130 -4.12 12.07 -9.48
C PRO A 130 -3.59 13.47 -9.18
N GLY A 131 -3.00 14.14 -10.18
CA GLY A 131 -2.44 15.49 -10.02
C GLY A 131 -1.10 15.54 -9.26
N HIS A 132 -0.40 14.42 -9.10
CA HIS A 132 0.90 14.37 -8.39
C HIS A 132 1.89 15.41 -8.93
N ARG A 133 2.46 16.19 -8.00
CA ARG A 133 3.44 17.22 -8.29
C ARG A 133 4.49 17.27 -7.17
N GLY A 134 5.72 16.90 -7.51
CA GLY A 134 6.88 17.06 -6.62
C GLY A 134 7.65 18.37 -6.87
N PRO A 135 8.67 18.67 -6.02
CA PRO A 135 9.09 17.94 -4.83
C PRO A 135 8.15 18.17 -3.63
N HIS A 136 8.03 17.17 -2.76
CA HIS A 136 7.11 17.21 -1.63
C HIS A 136 7.70 17.92 -0.41
N PRO A 137 6.86 18.55 0.44
CA PRO A 137 7.34 19.30 1.59
C PRO A 137 7.92 18.40 2.68
N ALA A 138 8.78 18.98 3.53
CA ALA A 138 9.31 18.30 4.72
C ALA A 138 8.20 17.72 5.62
N ALA A 139 7.07 18.44 5.73
CA ALA A 139 5.92 18.03 6.52
C ALA A 139 5.32 16.68 6.07
N TYR A 140 5.26 16.43 4.75
CA TYR A 140 4.80 15.15 4.22
C TYR A 140 5.71 14.01 4.68
N HIS A 141 7.03 14.16 4.50
CA HIS A 141 7.98 13.13 4.90
C HIS A 141 8.02 12.91 6.42
N GLN A 142 7.93 13.98 7.21
CA GLN A 142 7.83 13.92 8.66
C GLN A 142 6.58 13.18 9.11
N TYR A 143 5.42 13.47 8.49
CA TYR A 143 4.17 12.79 8.76
C TYR A 143 4.32 11.29 8.52
N VAL A 144 4.71 10.88 7.30
CA VAL A 144 4.88 9.46 6.95
C VAL A 144 5.82 8.75 7.92
N TYR A 145 6.98 9.34 8.23
CA TYR A 145 7.93 8.74 9.16
C TYR A 145 7.38 8.60 10.59
N ARG A 146 6.70 9.64 11.10
CA ARG A 146 6.09 9.63 12.43
C ARG A 146 4.99 8.57 12.55
N GLU A 147 4.15 8.43 11.52
CA GLU A 147 3.09 7.43 11.51
C GLU A 147 3.68 6.01 11.56
N LEU A 148 4.74 5.74 10.78
CA LEU A 148 5.45 4.47 10.82
C LEU A 148 6.09 4.19 12.20
N GLN A 149 6.80 5.16 12.76
CA GLN A 149 7.42 5.06 14.09
C GLN A 149 6.40 4.84 15.21
N SER A 150 5.23 5.48 15.09
CA SER A 150 4.15 5.32 16.08
C SER A 150 3.52 3.94 15.97
N ALA A 151 3.31 3.43 14.75
CA ALA A 151 2.72 2.12 14.51
C ALA A 151 3.63 0.96 14.96
N THR A 152 4.95 1.15 14.91
CA THR A 152 5.95 0.13 15.29
C THR A 152 6.51 0.30 16.69
N ARG A 153 6.10 1.33 17.44
CA ARG A 153 6.57 1.57 18.81
C ARG A 153 6.30 0.37 19.71
N GLY A 154 7.37 -0.17 20.32
CA GLY A 154 7.28 -1.32 21.22
C GLY A 154 7.07 -2.67 20.51
N VAL A 155 7.12 -2.70 19.18
CA VAL A 155 7.05 -3.92 18.39
C VAL A 155 8.47 -4.31 17.97
N GLN A 156 8.85 -5.57 18.19
CA GLN A 156 10.18 -6.05 17.89
C GLN A 156 10.44 -6.09 16.36
N PRO A 157 11.53 -5.49 15.85
CA PRO A 157 11.95 -5.63 14.45
C PRO A 157 12.11 -7.08 13.99
N GLY A 158 11.91 -7.34 12.70
CA GLY A 158 12.02 -8.66 12.08
C GLY A 158 10.85 -9.61 12.36
N THR A 159 9.84 -9.17 13.12
CA THR A 159 8.65 -9.98 13.39
C THR A 159 7.55 -9.74 12.35
N SER A 160 6.70 -10.74 12.12
CA SER A 160 5.50 -10.59 11.29
C SER A 160 4.57 -9.48 11.79
N GLN A 161 4.55 -9.23 13.10
CA GLN A 161 3.81 -8.11 13.69
C GLN A 161 4.37 -6.76 13.24
N TYR A 162 5.70 -6.59 13.22
CA TYR A 162 6.34 -5.36 12.73
C TYR A 162 6.01 -5.14 11.24
N THR A 163 6.14 -6.19 10.42
CA THR A 163 5.75 -6.18 9.01
C THR A 163 4.30 -5.73 8.84
N ALA A 164 3.37 -6.32 9.58
CA ALA A 164 1.96 -5.97 9.50
C ALA A 164 1.67 -4.51 9.90
N ARG A 165 2.37 -3.98 10.91
CA ARG A 165 2.23 -2.57 11.34
C ARG A 165 2.71 -1.60 10.25
N VAL A 166 3.84 -1.90 9.60
CA VAL A 166 4.35 -1.10 8.49
C VAL A 166 3.40 -1.16 7.29
N SER A 167 3.01 -2.37 6.85
CA SER A 167 2.13 -2.56 5.70
C SER A 167 0.79 -1.84 5.86
N SER A 168 0.11 -2.03 7.00
CA SER A 168 -1.18 -1.38 7.27
C SER A 168 -1.08 0.15 7.35
N THR A 169 0.04 0.68 7.85
CA THR A 169 0.29 2.12 7.88
C THR A 169 0.49 2.68 6.47
N LEU A 170 1.23 1.97 5.61
CA LEU A 170 1.40 2.35 4.21
C LEU A 170 0.05 2.34 3.48
N ASP A 171 -0.78 1.31 3.65
CA ASP A 171 -2.09 1.23 3.01
C ASP A 171 -3.03 2.38 3.43
N ARG A 172 -3.02 2.74 4.72
CA ARG A 172 -3.74 3.92 5.20
C ARG A 172 -3.24 5.20 4.53
N ILE A 173 -1.93 5.43 4.51
CA ILE A 173 -1.35 6.64 3.90
C ILE A 173 -1.61 6.68 2.39
N LYS A 174 -1.59 5.54 1.70
CA LYS A 174 -1.98 5.46 0.27
C LYS A 174 -3.43 5.87 0.06
N THR A 175 -4.33 5.47 0.95
CA THR A 175 -5.74 5.88 0.92
C THR A 175 -5.85 7.40 1.11
N GLU A 176 -5.13 7.95 2.10
CA GLU A 176 -5.05 9.40 2.34
C GLU A 176 -4.48 10.16 1.13
N ALA A 177 -3.50 9.58 0.43
CA ALA A 177 -2.84 10.16 -0.73
C ALA A 177 -3.76 10.34 -1.94
N ILE A 178 -4.80 9.50 -2.09
CA ILE A 178 -5.75 9.56 -3.20
C ILE A 178 -7.12 10.15 -2.82
N THR A 179 -7.28 10.61 -1.58
CA THR A 179 -8.54 11.18 -1.08
C THR A 179 -8.51 12.71 -1.18
N PRO A 180 -9.29 13.34 -2.08
CA PRO A 180 -9.37 14.80 -2.17
C PRO A 180 -9.78 15.43 -0.84
N GLY A 181 -9.17 16.56 -0.48
CA GLY A 181 -9.39 17.24 0.81
C GLY A 181 -8.56 16.67 1.96
N ASN A 182 -7.89 15.52 1.81
CA ASN A 182 -6.91 15.05 2.78
C ASN A 182 -5.61 15.86 2.69
N GLN A 183 -4.95 16.08 3.83
CA GLN A 183 -3.68 16.80 3.89
C GLN A 183 -2.56 16.08 3.12
N VAL A 184 -2.53 14.73 3.14
CA VAL A 184 -1.57 13.91 2.40
C VAL A 184 -1.75 14.12 0.90
N HIS A 185 -2.98 14.01 0.40
CA HIS A 185 -3.30 14.33 -1.00
C HIS A 185 -2.87 15.76 -1.36
N SER A 186 -3.14 16.75 -0.52
CA SER A 186 -2.79 18.15 -0.76
C SER A 186 -1.28 18.35 -0.88
N TRP A 187 -0.48 17.76 0.01
CA TRP A 187 0.98 17.79 -0.08
C TRP A 187 1.54 17.14 -1.35
N LEU A 188 0.87 16.11 -1.88
CA LEU A 188 1.32 15.38 -3.06
C LEU A 188 0.89 16.02 -4.38
N THR A 189 -0.12 16.88 -4.36
CA THR A 189 -0.72 17.50 -5.55
C THR A 189 -0.46 19.01 -5.63
N GLY A 190 0.03 19.63 -4.55
CA GLY A 190 0.32 21.06 -4.49
C GLY A 190 -0.92 21.94 -4.33
N ASN A 191 -1.99 21.38 -3.72
CA ASN A 191 -3.21 22.10 -3.35
C ASN A 191 -3.11 22.73 -1.96
#